data_AF-A0AAU7BP83-F1
#
_entry.id   AF-A0AAU7BP83-F1
#
_cell.length_a   1.000
_cell.length_b   1.000
_cell.length_c   1.000
_cell.angle_alpha   90.00
_cell.angle_beta   90.00
_cell.angle_gamma   90.00
#
_symmetry.space_group_name_H-M   'P 1'
#
loop_
_entity.id
_entity.type
_entity.pdbx_description
1 polymer ?
#
loop_
_entity_poly.entity_id
_entity_poly.type
_entity_poly.pdbx_seq_one_letter_code
_entity_poly.pdbx_strand_id
1 'polypeptide(L)'
;MAIITLTTDFGEKDHFAGAIKGAIYSEQPEVKIVDISHSVSPFNISEAAYIIQNAYSSFPKGTIHVIGIDSELNKENKHIAVKLDDHYFICANNGIMSMICSEIAPEKIVEINIHDKIETSFPVLDVFVKVAGHIARGGTLEVIGKTIATIKPIKNLIPFVNDEKSQIIGNVIYIDNYGNVVTNIRKKFFEEIQKGRPFEISARNYKFKTVFSKYSDIVNFDIDEDKRNDEGKAMVVFNSSKYLEIAIYKSNTTTVGSASTLMGLTMRDTVTINFLNT
;
A
#
# COMPACT_ATOMS: atom_id res chain seq x y z
N MET A 1 5.99 -20.58 -16.02
CA MET A 1 7.00 -19.49 -16.06
C MET A 1 6.72 -18.57 -14.88
N ALA A 2 7.68 -18.43 -13.97
CA ALA A 2 7.49 -17.62 -12.77
C ALA A 2 7.54 -16.11 -13.10
N ILE A 3 6.77 -15.33 -12.35
CA ILE A 3 6.86 -13.86 -12.35
C ILE A 3 7.42 -13.45 -10.98
N ILE A 4 8.44 -12.59 -11.00
CA ILE A 4 8.97 -11.95 -9.81
C ILE A 4 8.63 -10.46 -9.91
N THR A 5 7.96 -9.92 -8.90
CA THR A 5 7.72 -8.49 -8.81
C THR A 5 8.69 -7.82 -7.85
N LEU A 6 9.00 -6.56 -8.11
CA LEU A 6 9.87 -5.75 -7.25
C LEU A 6 9.12 -4.53 -6.71
N THR A 7 9.14 -4.36 -5.39
CA THR A 7 8.73 -3.12 -4.71
C THR A 7 9.84 -2.65 -3.78
N THR A 8 10.42 -1.48 -4.00
CA THR A 8 11.55 -0.98 -3.20
C THR A 8 11.48 0.53 -2.94
N ASP A 9 12.27 1.01 -1.99
CA ASP A 9 12.48 2.44 -1.69
C ASP A 9 13.86 2.95 -2.14
N PHE A 10 14.58 2.16 -2.95
CA PHE A 10 15.90 2.51 -3.48
C PHE A 10 15.91 3.61 -4.54
N GLY A 11 14.74 3.99 -5.06
CA GLY A 11 14.63 4.90 -6.20
C GLY A 11 15.11 4.27 -7.51
N GLU A 12 14.99 5.06 -8.58
CA GLU A 12 15.49 4.70 -9.92
C GLU A 12 16.75 5.48 -10.30
N LYS A 13 17.22 6.38 -9.43
CA LYS A 13 18.41 7.19 -9.66
C LYS A 13 19.69 6.36 -9.58
N ASP A 14 19.75 5.44 -8.62
CA ASP A 14 20.94 4.66 -8.29
C ASP A 14 20.85 3.22 -8.85
N HIS A 15 21.97 2.50 -8.81
CA HIS A 15 22.14 1.20 -9.47
C HIS A 15 21.39 0.02 -8.84
N PHE A 16 20.78 0.19 -7.65
CA PHE A 16 20.26 -0.90 -6.84
C PHE A 16 19.18 -1.74 -7.54
N ALA A 17 18.18 -1.10 -8.16
CA ALA A 17 17.11 -1.80 -8.88
C ALA A 17 17.67 -2.62 -10.06
N GLY A 18 18.63 -2.06 -10.81
CA GLY A 18 19.32 -2.74 -11.90
C GLY A 18 20.15 -3.93 -11.41
N ALA A 19 20.87 -3.78 -10.30
CA ALA A 19 21.66 -4.84 -9.70
C ALA A 19 20.79 -6.02 -9.25
N ILE A 20 19.65 -5.75 -8.58
CA ILE A 20 18.69 -6.79 -8.16
C ILE A 20 18.16 -7.56 -9.36
N LYS A 21 17.76 -6.86 -10.42
CA LYS A 21 17.29 -7.51 -11.67
C LYS A 21 18.37 -8.38 -12.29
N GLY A 22 19.60 -7.89 -12.39
CA GLY A 22 20.74 -8.65 -12.90
C GLY A 22 21.03 -9.91 -12.09
N ALA A 23 20.97 -9.82 -10.76
CA ALA A 23 21.12 -10.96 -9.87
C ALA A 23 19.98 -11.99 -10.05
N ILE A 24 18.74 -11.51 -10.20
CA ILE A 24 17.59 -12.39 -10.47
C ILE A 24 17.76 -13.13 -11.79
N TYR A 25 18.16 -12.46 -12.87
CA TYR A 25 18.42 -13.12 -14.15
C TYR A 25 19.60 -14.09 -14.11
N SER A 26 20.61 -13.80 -13.28
CA SER A 26 21.74 -14.71 -13.07
C SER A 26 21.30 -15.99 -12.37
N GLU A 27 20.38 -15.88 -11.40
CA GLU A 27 19.82 -17.04 -10.69
C GLU A 27 18.75 -17.78 -11.51
N GLN A 28 17.91 -17.05 -12.25
CA GLN A 28 16.77 -17.57 -13.02
C GLN A 28 16.67 -16.86 -14.39
N PRO A 29 17.36 -17.37 -15.44
CA PRO A 29 17.46 -16.68 -16.73
C PRO A 29 16.13 -16.45 -17.46
N GLU A 30 15.12 -17.30 -17.25
CA GLU A 30 13.84 -17.26 -17.97
C GLU A 30 12.69 -16.59 -17.18
N VAL A 31 12.99 -16.01 -16.01
CA VAL A 31 11.95 -15.39 -15.18
C VAL A 31 11.49 -14.06 -15.76
N LYS A 32 10.21 -13.72 -15.56
CA LYS A 32 9.70 -12.37 -15.88
C LYS A 32 9.78 -11.49 -14.65
N ILE A 33 10.51 -10.38 -14.75
CA ILE A 33 10.54 -9.36 -13.71
C ILE A 33 9.53 -8.26 -14.04
N VAL A 34 8.72 -7.85 -13.06
CA VAL A 34 7.79 -6.72 -13.18
C VAL A 34 7.97 -5.78 -11.99
N ASP A 35 8.34 -4.53 -12.25
CA ASP A 35 8.43 -3.54 -11.18
C ASP A 35 7.04 -3.05 -10.82
N ILE A 36 6.69 -3.14 -9.54
CA ILE A 36 5.47 -2.50 -9.02
C ILE A 36 5.78 -1.04 -8.72
N SER A 37 6.86 -0.77 -7.98
CA SER A 37 7.35 0.58 -7.73
C SER A 37 8.74 0.56 -7.12
N HIS A 38 9.63 1.44 -7.58
CA HIS A 38 10.88 1.78 -6.90
C HIS A 38 10.85 3.16 -6.26
N SER A 39 9.70 3.84 -6.30
CA SER A 39 9.51 5.23 -5.84
C SER A 39 8.75 5.31 -4.52
N VAL A 40 8.69 4.22 -3.76
CA VAL A 40 8.15 4.25 -2.40
C VAL A 40 9.01 5.19 -1.55
N SER A 41 8.39 6.02 -0.71
CA SER A 41 9.16 6.89 0.19
C SER A 41 10.09 6.05 1.08
N PRO A 42 11.34 6.50 1.31
CA PRO A 42 12.30 5.78 2.14
C PRO A 42 11.71 5.35 3.49
N PHE A 43 11.83 4.06 3.80
CA PHE A 43 11.37 3.44 5.05
C PHE A 43 9.84 3.47 5.28
N ASN A 44 9.03 3.84 4.28
CA ASN A 44 7.59 4.00 4.44
C ASN A 44 6.83 2.68 4.24
N ILE A 45 6.73 1.92 5.34
CA ILE A 45 6.06 0.60 5.38
C ILE A 45 4.58 0.70 4.98
N SER A 46 3.87 1.75 5.42
CA SER A 46 2.42 1.89 5.17
C SER A 46 2.12 2.17 3.70
N GLU A 47 2.92 3.03 3.07
CA GLU A 47 2.84 3.32 1.64
C GLU A 47 3.15 2.08 0.81
N ALA A 48 4.24 1.37 1.14
CA ALA A 48 4.61 0.14 0.46
C ALA A 48 3.47 -0.90 0.52
N ALA A 49 2.93 -1.14 1.71
CA ALA A 49 1.83 -2.08 1.91
C ALA A 49 0.59 -1.68 1.12
N TYR A 50 0.24 -0.39 1.09
CA TYR A 50 -0.87 0.11 0.28
C TYR A 50 -0.65 -0.16 -1.22
N ILE A 51 0.53 0.15 -1.75
CA ILE A 51 0.86 -0.08 -3.17
C ILE A 51 0.78 -1.58 -3.49
N ILE A 52 1.40 -2.43 -2.67
CA ILE A 52 1.46 -3.88 -2.90
C ILE A 52 0.06 -4.49 -2.81
N GLN A 53 -0.73 -4.14 -1.79
CA GLN A 53 -2.09 -4.67 -1.60
C GLN A 53 -2.99 -4.39 -2.81
N ASN A 54 -2.76 -3.27 -3.50
CA ASN A 54 -3.52 -2.87 -4.67
C ASN A 54 -2.99 -3.41 -6.00
N ALA A 55 -1.78 -3.96 -6.01
CA ALA A 55 -1.15 -4.51 -7.21
C ALA A 55 -1.17 -6.05 -7.24
N TYR A 56 -0.87 -6.71 -6.12
CA TYR A 56 -0.49 -8.13 -6.11
C TYR A 56 -1.58 -9.06 -6.67
N SER A 57 -2.85 -8.75 -6.40
CA SER A 57 -4.01 -9.56 -6.79
C SER A 57 -4.29 -9.52 -8.30
N SER A 58 -3.69 -8.56 -9.02
CA SER A 58 -3.74 -8.50 -10.49
C SER A 58 -2.75 -9.44 -11.16
N PHE A 59 -1.80 -10.00 -10.40
CA PHE A 59 -0.84 -10.97 -10.92
C PHE A 59 -1.40 -12.40 -10.86
N PRO A 60 -0.93 -13.31 -11.73
CA PRO A 60 -1.28 -14.73 -11.65
C PRO A 60 -0.86 -15.35 -10.32
N LYS A 61 -1.61 -16.36 -9.87
CA LYS A 61 -1.21 -17.22 -8.75
C LYS A 61 0.19 -17.81 -8.96
N GLY A 62 0.94 -17.97 -7.88
CA GLY A 62 2.35 -18.39 -7.89
C GLY A 62 3.36 -17.26 -8.13
N THR A 63 2.91 -16.02 -8.37
CA THR A 63 3.81 -14.86 -8.48
C THR A 63 4.54 -14.61 -7.15
N ILE A 64 5.82 -14.27 -7.26
CA ILE A 64 6.73 -14.01 -6.14
C ILE A 64 6.95 -12.50 -6.04
N HIS A 65 6.60 -11.90 -4.92
CA HIS A 65 6.73 -10.47 -4.67
C HIS A 65 7.93 -10.22 -3.74
N VAL A 66 8.98 -9.61 -4.28
CA VAL A 66 10.17 -9.21 -3.52
C VAL A 66 9.99 -7.77 -3.07
N ILE A 67 10.02 -7.56 -1.75
CA ILE A 67 9.77 -6.25 -1.15
C ILE A 67 11.01 -5.81 -0.38
N GLY A 68 11.74 -4.85 -0.96
CA GLY A 68 12.93 -4.24 -0.37
C GLY A 68 12.62 -2.89 0.24
N ILE A 69 11.93 -2.87 1.38
CA ILE A 69 11.58 -1.66 2.15
C ILE A 69 12.07 -1.85 3.58
N ASP A 70 12.89 -0.93 4.09
CA ASP A 70 13.47 -1.02 5.44
C ASP A 70 13.93 -2.45 5.77
N SER A 71 14.75 -3.02 4.88
CA SER A 71 15.12 -4.44 4.84
C SER A 71 16.49 -4.73 5.44
N GLU A 72 16.95 -3.86 6.33
CA GLU A 72 18.17 -4.13 7.10
C GLU A 72 17.90 -5.26 8.10
N LEU A 73 18.74 -6.30 8.05
CA LEU A 73 18.67 -7.41 9.00
C LEU A 73 19.24 -6.98 10.34
N ASN A 74 18.45 -7.07 11.41
CA ASN A 74 18.95 -6.83 12.76
C ASN A 74 18.25 -7.74 13.79
N LYS A 75 18.35 -7.42 15.08
CA LYS A 75 17.73 -8.23 16.16
C LYS A 75 16.21 -8.13 16.17
N GLU A 76 15.65 -7.01 15.72
CA GLU A 76 14.22 -6.68 15.76
C GLU A 76 13.54 -6.72 14.37
N ASN A 77 14.35 -6.81 13.32
CA ASN A 77 13.92 -6.88 11.93
C ASN A 77 14.52 -8.14 11.29
N LYS A 78 13.76 -9.23 11.35
CA LYS A 78 14.08 -10.50 10.69
C LYS A 78 13.44 -10.54 9.31
N HIS A 79 13.98 -11.33 8.40
CA HIS A 79 13.37 -11.52 7.10
C HIS A 79 12.45 -12.73 7.09
N ILE A 80 11.37 -12.62 6.32
CA ILE A 80 10.34 -13.65 6.23
C ILE A 80 9.99 -13.93 4.77
N ALA A 81 9.56 -15.15 4.50
CA ALA A 81 8.81 -15.48 3.31
C ALA A 81 7.40 -15.95 3.70
N VAL A 82 6.39 -15.43 2.99
CA VAL A 82 4.97 -15.67 3.29
C VAL A 82 4.28 -16.23 2.06
N LYS A 83 3.51 -17.30 2.22
CA LYS A 83 2.53 -17.75 1.23
C LYS A 83 1.16 -17.18 1.62
N LEU A 84 0.56 -16.39 0.75
CA LEU A 84 -0.72 -15.72 0.98
C LEU A 84 -1.50 -15.70 -0.34
N ASP A 85 -2.71 -16.24 -0.33
CA ASP A 85 -3.60 -16.24 -1.51
C ASP A 85 -2.93 -16.85 -2.75
N ASP A 86 -2.19 -17.95 -2.56
CA ASP A 86 -1.33 -18.59 -3.57
C ASP A 86 -0.23 -17.70 -4.19
N HIS A 87 0.07 -16.54 -3.61
CA HIS A 87 1.25 -15.73 -3.91
C HIS A 87 2.34 -15.93 -2.88
N TYR A 88 3.58 -15.61 -3.25
CA TYR A 88 4.72 -15.61 -2.33
C TYR A 88 5.21 -14.19 -2.10
N PHE A 89 5.54 -13.84 -0.87
CA PHE A 89 6.07 -12.53 -0.49
C PHE A 89 7.39 -12.74 0.24
N ILE A 90 8.43 -12.00 -0.14
CA ILE A 90 9.76 -12.03 0.47
C ILE A 90 10.07 -10.63 0.94
N CYS A 91 10.20 -10.43 2.25
CA CYS A 91 10.33 -9.10 2.82
C CYS A 91 10.93 -9.12 4.23
N ALA A 92 11.17 -7.93 4.76
CA ALA A 92 11.43 -7.76 6.17
C ALA A 92 10.15 -7.88 7.02
N ASN A 93 10.29 -8.42 8.22
CA ASN A 93 9.24 -8.56 9.22
C ASN A 93 9.11 -7.27 10.05
N ASN A 94 8.95 -6.15 9.36
CA ASN A 94 8.87 -4.81 9.94
C ASN A 94 7.42 -4.33 10.17
N GLY A 95 6.43 -5.15 9.81
CA GLY A 95 5.01 -4.82 9.91
C GLY A 95 4.28 -4.82 8.57
N ILE A 96 5.01 -4.79 7.45
CA ILE A 96 4.42 -4.69 6.11
C ILE A 96 3.40 -5.81 5.81
N MET A 97 3.73 -7.05 6.18
CA MET A 97 2.83 -8.18 5.96
C MET A 97 1.59 -8.14 6.84
N SER A 98 1.63 -7.47 8.01
CA SER A 98 0.42 -7.34 8.84
C SER A 98 -0.65 -6.48 8.16
N MET A 99 -0.25 -5.54 7.30
CA MET A 99 -1.15 -4.76 6.46
C MET A 99 -1.66 -5.57 5.26
N ILE A 100 -0.76 -6.24 4.57
CA ILE A 100 -1.08 -7.02 3.36
C ILE A 100 -2.03 -8.18 3.72
N CYS A 101 -1.78 -8.89 4.82
CA CYS A 101 -2.61 -9.99 5.34
C CYS A 101 -3.83 -9.53 6.15
N SER A 102 -4.23 -8.25 6.10
CA SER A 102 -5.31 -7.72 6.97
C SER A 102 -6.68 -8.36 6.70
N GLU A 103 -6.95 -8.81 5.47
CA GLU A 103 -8.22 -9.45 5.10
C GLU A 103 -8.10 -10.96 4.85
N ILE A 104 -6.89 -11.45 4.58
CA ILE A 104 -6.63 -12.85 4.21
C ILE A 104 -5.53 -13.38 5.12
N ALA A 105 -5.79 -14.50 5.79
CA ALA A 105 -4.80 -15.15 6.62
C ALA A 105 -3.72 -15.81 5.75
N PRO A 106 -2.43 -15.68 6.09
CA PRO A 106 -1.36 -16.35 5.35
C PRO A 106 -1.46 -17.86 5.53
N GLU A 107 -1.25 -18.59 4.44
CA GLU A 107 -1.21 -20.06 4.43
C GLU A 107 0.05 -20.60 5.11
N LYS A 108 1.15 -19.85 4.99
CA LYS A 108 2.44 -20.22 5.58
C LYS A 108 3.32 -18.99 5.79
N ILE A 109 4.07 -18.98 6.88
CA ILE A 109 5.06 -17.95 7.19
C ILE A 109 6.33 -18.67 7.63
N VAL A 110 7.47 -18.33 7.03
CA VAL A 110 8.79 -18.80 7.44
C VAL A 110 9.71 -17.62 7.72
N GLU A 111 10.46 -17.69 8.82
CA GLU A 111 11.60 -16.83 9.08
C GLU A 111 12.81 -17.35 8.30
N ILE A 112 13.37 -16.52 7.43
CA ILE A 112 14.48 -16.88 6.55
C ILE A 112 15.76 -17.01 7.39
N ASN A 113 16.43 -18.16 7.32
CA ASN A 113 17.65 -18.46 8.08
C ASN A 113 18.90 -18.68 7.20
N ILE A 114 18.80 -18.49 5.88
CA ILE A 114 19.96 -18.64 4.98
C ILE A 114 21.05 -17.56 5.21
N HIS A 115 20.72 -16.51 5.98
CA HIS A 115 21.64 -15.48 6.45
C HIS A 115 22.85 -16.05 7.20
N ASP A 116 22.69 -17.18 7.90
CA ASP A 116 23.77 -17.81 8.65
C ASP A 116 24.96 -18.25 7.76
N LYS A 117 24.74 -18.29 6.44
CA LYS A 117 25.74 -18.68 5.43
C LYS A 117 26.13 -17.54 4.49
N ILE A 118 25.53 -16.35 4.64
CA ILE A 118 25.68 -15.22 3.72
C ILE A 118 25.88 -13.94 4.53
N GLU A 119 27.12 -13.46 4.58
CA GLU A 119 27.45 -12.14 5.11
C GLU A 119 27.20 -11.09 4.02
N THR A 120 26.32 -10.12 4.29
CA THR A 120 25.91 -9.12 3.30
C THR A 120 25.46 -7.82 3.95
N SER A 121 25.77 -6.69 3.32
CA SER A 121 25.21 -5.37 3.62
C SER A 121 23.97 -5.04 2.76
N PHE A 122 23.63 -5.91 1.80
CA PHE A 122 22.49 -5.72 0.90
C PHE A 122 21.62 -6.98 0.79
N PRO A 123 20.80 -7.27 1.82
CA PRO A 123 20.02 -8.51 1.88
C PRO A 123 19.06 -8.73 0.72
N VAL A 124 18.49 -7.65 0.15
CA VAL A 124 17.58 -7.77 -0.99
C VAL A 124 18.31 -8.39 -2.18
N LEU A 125 19.54 -7.96 -2.46
CA LEU A 125 20.36 -8.48 -3.56
C LEU A 125 20.85 -9.91 -3.29
N ASP A 126 21.35 -10.17 -2.09
CA ASP A 126 22.10 -11.41 -1.83
C ASP A 126 21.25 -12.56 -1.27
N VAL A 127 20.15 -12.23 -0.59
CA VAL A 127 19.31 -13.20 0.13
C VAL A 127 17.94 -13.29 -0.52
N PHE A 128 17.24 -12.16 -0.75
CA PHE A 128 15.88 -12.22 -1.30
C PHE A 128 15.89 -12.78 -2.72
N VAL A 129 16.90 -12.46 -3.53
CA VAL A 129 17.08 -13.06 -4.86
C VAL A 129 17.23 -14.58 -4.79
N LYS A 130 18.03 -15.12 -3.86
CA LYS A 130 18.20 -16.57 -3.69
C LYS A 130 16.91 -17.25 -3.25
N VAL A 131 16.18 -16.61 -2.34
CA VAL A 131 14.87 -17.09 -1.89
C VAL A 131 13.87 -17.09 -3.05
N ALA A 132 13.82 -16.02 -3.83
CA ALA A 132 12.95 -15.92 -5.01
C ALA A 132 13.31 -16.99 -6.05
N GLY A 133 14.60 -17.20 -6.33
CA GLY A 133 15.07 -18.24 -7.24
C GLY A 133 14.70 -19.65 -6.76
N HIS A 134 14.79 -19.93 -5.46
CA HIS A 134 14.36 -21.20 -4.88
C HIS A 134 12.86 -21.46 -5.09
N ILE A 135 12.02 -20.47 -4.80
CA ILE A 135 10.57 -20.58 -4.96
C ILE A 135 10.21 -20.70 -6.46
N ALA A 136 10.88 -19.94 -7.34
CA ALA A 136 10.65 -19.97 -8.78
C ALA A 136 10.91 -21.36 -9.40
N ARG A 137 11.85 -22.13 -8.83
CA ARG A 137 12.14 -23.53 -9.21
C ARG A 137 11.17 -24.56 -8.62
N GLY A 138 10.14 -24.12 -7.89
CA GLY A 138 9.19 -25.00 -7.21
C GLY A 138 9.66 -25.50 -5.85
N GLY A 139 10.71 -24.89 -5.28
CA GLY A 139 11.18 -25.21 -3.94
C GLY A 139 10.20 -24.77 -2.86
N THR A 140 10.12 -25.53 -1.76
CA THR A 140 9.19 -25.23 -0.66
C THR A 140 9.79 -24.25 0.35
N LEU A 141 8.92 -23.53 1.09
CA LEU A 141 9.34 -22.50 2.05
C LEU A 141 10.10 -23.07 3.26
N GLU A 142 9.92 -24.34 3.61
CA GLU A 142 10.58 -24.99 4.74
C GLU A 142 12.08 -25.18 4.53
N VAL A 143 12.54 -25.16 3.27
CA VAL A 143 13.97 -25.32 2.95
C VAL A 143 14.76 -24.04 3.22
N ILE A 144 14.11 -22.87 3.17
CA ILE A 144 14.74 -21.55 3.27
C ILE A 144 14.62 -20.92 4.66
N GLY A 145 13.91 -21.56 5.58
CA GLY A 145 13.59 -20.93 6.85
C GLY A 145 12.82 -21.80 7.84
N LYS A 146 12.65 -21.26 9.05
CA LYS A 146 11.88 -21.88 10.13
C LYS A 146 10.45 -21.37 10.11
N THR A 147 9.46 -22.27 10.17
CA THR A 147 8.05 -21.88 10.28
C THR A 147 7.80 -21.07 11.56
N ILE A 148 7.08 -19.96 11.42
CA ILE A 148 6.63 -19.12 12.53
C ILE A 148 5.11 -18.94 12.47
N ALA A 149 4.50 -18.66 13.62
CA ALA A 149 3.05 -18.52 13.74
C ALA A 149 2.54 -17.08 13.56
N THR A 150 3.43 -16.09 13.74
CA THR A 150 3.03 -14.68 13.82
C THR A 150 3.99 -13.79 13.06
N ILE A 151 3.44 -12.80 12.38
CA ILE A 151 4.17 -11.65 11.80
C ILE A 151 4.14 -10.47 12.77
N LYS A 152 5.13 -9.58 12.66
CA LYS A 152 5.18 -8.35 13.46
C LYS A 152 3.97 -7.48 13.14
N PRO A 153 3.17 -7.03 14.13
CA PRO A 153 2.07 -6.13 13.88
C PRO A 153 2.59 -4.71 13.69
N ILE A 154 1.92 -3.91 12.86
CA ILE A 154 2.09 -2.45 12.85
C ILE A 154 0.97 -1.79 13.67
N LYS A 155 1.33 -0.77 14.45
CA LYS A 155 0.38 -0.01 15.27
C LYS A 155 -0.30 1.07 14.41
N ASN A 156 -1.49 1.51 14.82
CA ASN A 156 -2.21 2.67 14.25
C ASN A 156 -2.74 2.50 12.82
N LEU A 157 -3.06 1.27 12.41
CA LEU A 157 -3.72 1.02 11.12
C LEU A 157 -5.22 1.27 11.14
N ILE A 158 -5.85 0.97 12.26
CA ILE A 158 -7.30 0.90 12.35
C ILE A 158 -7.81 2.31 12.71
N PRO A 159 -8.75 2.88 11.94
CA PRO A 159 -9.40 4.12 12.33
C PRO A 159 -10.04 3.98 13.71
N PHE A 160 -9.92 5.00 14.54
CA PHE A 160 -10.59 5.06 15.83
C PHE A 160 -12.08 5.34 15.63
N VAL A 161 -12.93 4.69 16.43
CA VAL A 161 -14.36 4.99 16.54
C VAL A 161 -14.66 5.24 18.00
N ASN A 162 -15.40 6.30 18.30
CA ASN A 162 -15.84 6.55 19.67
C ASN A 162 -16.93 5.55 20.11
N ASP A 163 -17.15 5.44 21.43
CA ASP A 163 -18.09 4.48 22.01
C ASP A 163 -19.53 4.67 21.51
N GLU A 164 -19.93 5.92 21.28
CA GLU A 164 -21.24 6.30 20.75
C GLU A 164 -21.42 5.97 19.26
N LYS A 165 -20.36 5.57 18.56
CA LYS A 165 -20.33 5.39 17.10
C LYS A 165 -20.82 6.63 16.36
N SER A 166 -20.57 7.82 16.92
CA SER A 166 -20.90 9.12 16.33
C SER A 166 -19.70 9.75 15.62
N GLN A 167 -18.50 9.17 15.76
CA GLN A 167 -17.29 9.69 15.14
C GLN A 167 -16.34 8.58 14.69
N ILE A 168 -15.77 8.73 13.48
CA ILE A 168 -14.57 8.01 13.03
C ILE A 168 -13.42 9.00 12.96
N ILE A 169 -12.25 8.60 13.44
CA ILE A 169 -10.98 9.32 13.27
C ILE A 169 -10.03 8.41 12.49
N GLY A 170 -9.73 8.77 11.25
CA GLY A 170 -8.73 8.12 10.41
C GLY A 170 -7.52 9.00 10.18
N ASN A 171 -6.53 8.44 9.48
CA ASN A 171 -5.28 9.10 9.15
C ASN A 171 -4.94 8.94 7.68
N VAL A 172 -4.23 9.91 7.12
CA VAL A 172 -3.63 9.82 5.79
C VAL A 172 -2.55 8.72 5.78
N ILE A 173 -2.69 7.75 4.87
CA ILE A 173 -1.76 6.62 4.71
C ILE A 173 -1.03 6.61 3.37
N TYR A 174 -1.50 7.39 2.39
CA TYR A 174 -0.89 7.45 1.08
C TYR A 174 -1.27 8.76 0.38
N ILE A 175 -0.34 9.31 -0.40
CA ILE A 175 -0.58 10.42 -1.31
C ILE A 175 -0.19 9.94 -2.69
N ASP A 176 -1.13 9.93 -3.62
CA ASP A 176 -0.88 9.40 -4.97
C ASP A 176 -0.12 10.41 -5.86
N ASN A 177 0.20 9.98 -7.09
CA ASN A 177 0.92 10.84 -8.06
C ASN A 177 0.15 12.11 -8.47
N TYR A 178 -1.18 12.11 -8.34
CA TYR A 178 -2.02 13.29 -8.58
C TYR A 178 -2.12 14.19 -7.33
N GLY A 179 -1.50 13.78 -6.23
CA GLY A 179 -1.57 14.43 -4.94
C GLY A 179 -2.93 14.27 -4.25
N ASN A 180 -3.71 13.25 -4.62
CA ASN A 180 -4.89 12.84 -3.88
C ASN A 180 -4.47 12.18 -2.57
N VAL A 181 -5.28 12.38 -1.54
CA VAL A 181 -4.96 12.01 -0.16
C VAL A 181 -5.81 10.81 0.24
N VAL A 182 -5.18 9.65 0.38
CA VAL A 182 -5.84 8.40 0.75
C VAL A 182 -5.73 8.18 2.26
N THR A 183 -6.85 7.88 2.90
CA THR A 183 -6.92 7.61 4.34
C THR A 183 -6.99 6.12 4.65
N ASN A 184 -6.81 5.71 5.91
CA ASN A 184 -7.04 4.33 6.36
C ASN A 184 -8.53 3.95 6.53
N ILE A 185 -9.47 4.83 6.19
CA ILE A 185 -10.90 4.57 6.32
C ILE A 185 -11.39 3.82 5.09
N ARG A 186 -11.69 2.53 5.25
CA ARG A 186 -12.28 1.69 4.19
C ARG A 186 -13.78 1.94 4.05
N LYS A 187 -14.29 1.81 2.83
CA LYS A 187 -15.72 1.95 2.49
C LYS A 187 -16.61 1.08 3.37
N LYS A 188 -16.30 -0.21 3.48
CA LYS A 188 -17.06 -1.16 4.30
C LYS A 188 -17.15 -0.71 5.77
N PHE A 189 -16.02 -0.29 6.34
CA PHE A 189 -15.94 0.21 7.71
C PHE A 189 -16.75 1.50 7.89
N PHE A 190 -16.64 2.43 6.96
CA PHE A 190 -17.47 3.64 6.94
C PHE A 190 -18.96 3.31 6.90
N GLU A 191 -19.40 2.43 6.01
CA GLU A 191 -20.82 2.07 5.83
C GLU A 191 -21.39 1.33 7.06
N GLU A 192 -20.60 0.45 7.68
CA GLU A 192 -20.96 -0.27 8.92
C GLU A 192 -21.28 0.68 10.08
N ILE A 193 -20.54 1.78 10.18
CA ILE A 193 -20.77 2.79 11.20
C ILE A 193 -21.84 3.79 10.74
N GLN A 194 -21.79 4.30 9.50
CA GLN A 194 -22.69 5.34 9.00
C GLN A 194 -24.16 4.94 9.13
N LYS A 195 -24.53 3.74 8.67
CA LYS A 195 -25.92 3.22 8.67
C LYS A 195 -26.94 4.21 8.08
N GLY A 196 -26.56 4.91 7.02
CA GLY A 196 -27.42 5.90 6.34
C GLY A 196 -27.58 7.24 7.06
N ARG A 197 -26.94 7.45 8.23
CA ARG A 197 -26.96 8.75 8.91
C ARG A 197 -26.27 9.83 8.06
N PRO A 198 -26.76 11.09 8.12
CA PRO A 198 -26.02 12.23 7.60
C PRO A 198 -24.65 12.32 8.27
N PHE A 199 -23.65 12.80 7.54
CA PHE A 199 -22.29 12.89 8.04
C PHE A 199 -21.60 14.16 7.54
N GLU A 200 -20.52 14.54 8.23
CA GLU A 200 -19.58 15.56 7.79
C GLU A 200 -18.15 15.01 7.95
N ILE A 201 -17.44 14.94 6.83
CA ILE A 201 -16.01 14.61 6.77
C ILE A 201 -15.24 15.91 6.89
N SER A 202 -14.31 15.98 7.84
CA SER A 202 -13.46 17.14 8.12
C SER A 202 -11.99 16.76 7.92
N ALA A 203 -11.30 17.57 7.12
CA ALA A 203 -9.85 17.50 6.93
C ALA A 203 -9.29 18.92 6.98
N ARG A 204 -8.54 19.26 8.04
CA ARG A 204 -8.15 20.65 8.36
C ARG A 204 -9.39 21.56 8.39
N ASN A 205 -9.41 22.60 7.55
CA ASN A 205 -10.52 23.56 7.45
C ASN A 205 -11.57 23.16 6.39
N TYR A 206 -11.38 22.03 5.70
CA TYR A 206 -12.27 21.56 4.64
C TYR A 206 -13.31 20.60 5.20
N LYS A 207 -14.54 20.75 4.71
CA LYS A 207 -15.70 19.98 5.14
C LYS A 207 -16.43 19.41 3.94
N PHE A 208 -16.83 18.14 4.02
CA PHE A 208 -17.50 17.43 2.94
C PHE A 208 -18.71 16.67 3.50
N LYS A 209 -19.84 16.74 2.80
CA LYS A 209 -21.10 16.07 3.18
C LYS A 209 -21.50 14.95 2.22
N THR A 210 -20.69 14.74 1.19
CA THR A 210 -20.94 13.77 0.12
C THR A 210 -19.66 13.00 -0.13
N VAL A 211 -19.78 11.69 -0.33
CA VAL A 211 -18.74 10.84 -0.89
C VAL A 211 -19.22 10.37 -2.25
N PHE A 212 -18.49 10.72 -3.30
CA PHE A 212 -18.81 10.37 -4.68
C PHE A 212 -18.38 8.92 -4.98
N SER A 213 -18.95 8.32 -6.04
CA SER A 213 -18.57 6.98 -6.49
C SER A 213 -17.45 7.02 -7.52
N LYS A 214 -17.38 8.09 -8.31
CA LYS A 214 -16.33 8.36 -9.30
C LYS A 214 -16.09 9.86 -9.43
N TYR A 215 -14.95 10.24 -10.00
CA TYR A 215 -14.56 11.64 -10.19
C TYR A 215 -15.58 12.47 -10.96
N SER A 216 -16.20 11.91 -12.01
CA SER A 216 -17.16 12.64 -12.83
C SER A 216 -18.47 12.96 -12.11
N ASP A 217 -18.76 12.37 -10.95
CA ASP A 217 -20.03 12.59 -10.23
C ASP A 217 -20.13 14.00 -9.63
N ILE A 218 -19.01 14.74 -9.56
CA ILE A 218 -19.03 16.15 -9.14
C ILE A 218 -19.54 17.08 -10.26
N VAL A 219 -19.53 16.62 -11.51
CA VAL A 219 -19.94 17.41 -12.67
C VAL A 219 -21.44 17.32 -12.84
N ASN A 220 -22.09 18.48 -13.01
CA ASN A 220 -23.47 18.52 -13.45
C ASN A 220 -23.53 18.50 -14.99
N PHE A 221 -23.81 17.34 -15.57
CA PHE A 221 -23.90 17.16 -17.02
C PHE A 221 -25.15 17.78 -17.66
N ASP A 222 -26.13 18.25 -16.87
CA ASP A 222 -27.29 19.01 -17.38
C ASP A 222 -26.93 20.45 -17.79
N ILE A 223 -25.76 20.94 -17.37
CA ILE A 223 -25.21 22.24 -17.77
C ILE A 223 -24.36 22.05 -19.03
N ASP A 224 -24.51 22.96 -20.01
CA ASP A 224 -23.66 22.98 -21.21
C ASP A 224 -22.16 23.02 -20.85
N GLU A 225 -21.33 22.33 -21.62
CA GLU A 225 -19.90 22.15 -21.31
C GLU A 225 -19.14 23.47 -21.13
N ASP A 226 -19.44 24.48 -21.95
CA ASP A 226 -18.85 25.82 -21.92
C ASP A 226 -19.21 26.63 -20.65
N LYS A 227 -20.23 26.19 -19.90
CA LYS A 227 -20.71 26.85 -18.67
C LYS A 227 -20.33 26.11 -17.40
N ARG A 228 -19.70 24.93 -17.51
CA ARG A 228 -19.27 24.14 -16.34
C ARG A 228 -18.03 24.77 -15.71
N ASN A 229 -18.05 24.88 -14.38
CA ASN A 229 -16.93 25.41 -13.58
C ASN A 229 -16.61 24.41 -12.46
N ASP A 230 -16.41 23.15 -12.81
CA ASP A 230 -16.21 22.06 -11.85
C ASP A 230 -14.73 21.76 -11.58
N GLU A 231 -13.84 22.15 -12.49
CA GLU A 231 -12.39 21.95 -12.35
C GLU A 231 -11.85 22.71 -11.13
N GLY A 232 -10.96 22.06 -10.37
CA GLY A 232 -10.42 22.62 -9.13
C GLY A 232 -11.33 22.45 -7.90
N LYS A 233 -12.53 21.88 -8.03
CA LYS A 233 -13.39 21.58 -6.87
C LYS A 233 -12.81 20.44 -6.04
N ALA A 234 -12.75 20.66 -4.73
CA ALA A 234 -12.42 19.65 -3.75
C ALA A 234 -13.53 18.59 -3.65
N MET A 235 -13.16 17.32 -3.55
CA MET A 235 -14.11 16.22 -3.47
C MET A 235 -13.60 15.08 -2.60
N VAL A 236 -14.53 14.22 -2.19
CA VAL A 236 -14.21 12.95 -1.50
C VAL A 236 -14.82 11.81 -2.30
N VAL A 237 -14.03 10.75 -2.51
CA VAL A 237 -14.42 9.57 -3.29
C VAL A 237 -13.99 8.31 -2.53
N PHE A 238 -14.68 7.20 -2.76
CA PHE A 238 -14.08 5.89 -2.48
C PHE A 238 -13.32 5.43 -3.71
N ASN A 239 -11.99 5.37 -3.61
CA ASN A 239 -11.16 5.03 -4.75
C ASN A 239 -11.34 3.56 -5.19
N SER A 240 -10.63 3.14 -6.24
CA SER A 240 -10.72 1.77 -6.78
C SER A 240 -10.48 0.70 -5.71
N SER A 241 -9.58 1.00 -4.77
CA SER A 241 -9.18 0.21 -3.61
C SER A 241 -10.13 0.29 -2.41
N LYS A 242 -11.25 1.01 -2.55
CA LYS A 242 -12.28 1.19 -1.53
C LYS A 242 -11.80 1.95 -0.28
N TYR A 243 -10.77 2.76 -0.41
CA TYR A 243 -10.36 3.71 0.64
C TYR A 243 -11.01 5.06 0.41
N LEU A 244 -11.31 5.76 1.50
CA LEU A 244 -11.76 7.14 1.47
C LEU A 244 -10.58 8.02 1.03
N GLU A 245 -10.77 8.73 -0.06
CA GLU A 245 -9.77 9.56 -0.73
C GLU A 245 -10.29 10.99 -0.91
N ILE A 246 -9.47 11.96 -0.56
CA ILE A 246 -9.74 13.39 -0.76
C ILE A 246 -8.94 13.84 -1.98
N ALA A 247 -9.64 14.43 -2.94
CA ALA A 247 -9.09 14.79 -4.23
C ALA A 247 -9.51 16.20 -4.66
N ILE A 248 -8.87 16.70 -5.71
CA ILE A 248 -9.31 17.92 -6.41
C ILE A 248 -9.60 17.54 -7.86
N TYR A 249 -10.82 17.82 -8.32
CA TYR A 249 -11.28 17.40 -9.63
C TYR A 249 -10.45 18.06 -10.75
N LYS A 250 -9.84 17.20 -11.59
CA LYS A 250 -8.95 17.61 -12.69
C LYS A 250 -7.83 18.58 -12.29
N SER A 251 -7.24 18.36 -11.11
CA SER A 251 -6.09 19.14 -10.65
C SER A 251 -4.78 18.68 -11.30
N ASN A 252 -3.83 19.58 -11.42
CA ASN A 252 -2.45 19.28 -11.81
C ASN A 252 -1.47 19.77 -10.74
N THR A 253 -0.67 18.86 -10.21
CA THR A 253 0.30 19.07 -9.13
C THR A 253 1.35 20.12 -9.47
N THR A 254 1.68 20.33 -10.75
CA THR A 254 2.73 21.27 -11.17
C THR A 254 2.23 22.70 -11.40
N THR A 255 0.94 22.91 -11.60
CA THR A 255 0.39 24.23 -11.98
C THR A 255 -0.48 24.83 -10.88
N VAL A 256 -1.52 24.11 -10.46
CA VAL A 256 -2.54 24.61 -9.53
C VAL A 256 -2.46 23.94 -8.16
N GLY A 257 -1.77 22.80 -8.06
CA GLY A 257 -1.62 22.03 -6.83
C GLY A 257 -2.54 20.80 -6.80
N SER A 258 -2.74 20.24 -5.61
CA SER A 258 -3.48 19.00 -5.38
C SER A 258 -4.15 19.03 -4.02
N ALA A 259 -4.91 17.99 -3.67
CA ALA A 259 -5.51 17.89 -2.34
C ALA A 259 -4.43 17.98 -1.25
N SER A 260 -3.29 17.31 -1.43
CA SER A 260 -2.18 17.39 -0.48
C SER A 260 -1.64 18.82 -0.32
N THR A 261 -1.33 19.52 -1.42
CA THR A 261 -0.68 20.84 -1.35
C THR A 261 -1.65 21.97 -1.03
N LEU A 262 -2.84 21.99 -1.63
CA LEU A 262 -3.84 23.05 -1.43
C LEU A 262 -4.56 22.92 -0.09
N MET A 263 -4.72 21.70 0.44
CA MET A 263 -5.34 21.49 1.76
C MET A 263 -4.33 21.35 2.89
N GLY A 264 -3.02 21.31 2.58
CA GLY A 264 -1.96 21.10 3.58
C GLY A 264 -2.09 19.76 4.30
N LEU A 265 -2.43 18.71 3.53
CA LEU A 265 -2.60 17.34 4.02
C LEU A 265 -1.34 16.53 3.72
N THR A 266 -0.76 15.99 4.78
CA THR A 266 0.47 15.20 4.75
C THR A 266 0.25 13.83 5.40
N MET A 267 1.23 12.94 5.26
CA MET A 267 1.19 11.61 5.88
C MET A 267 0.85 11.70 7.37
N ARG A 268 -0.02 10.81 7.84
CA ARG A 268 -0.54 10.71 9.22
C ARG A 268 -1.47 11.85 9.67
N ASP A 269 -1.71 12.87 8.85
CA ASP A 269 -2.71 13.88 9.20
C ASP A 269 -4.08 13.24 9.42
N THR A 270 -4.84 13.84 10.33
CA THR A 270 -6.13 13.30 10.78
C THR A 270 -7.26 13.71 9.85
N VAL A 271 -8.12 12.75 9.53
CA VAL A 271 -9.39 12.97 8.84
C VAL A 271 -10.51 12.45 9.74
N THR A 272 -11.44 13.32 10.10
CA THR A 272 -12.52 13.00 11.03
C THR A 272 -13.84 12.91 10.28
N ILE A 273 -14.67 11.92 10.61
CA ILE A 273 -16.04 11.80 10.11
C ILE A 273 -16.96 11.88 11.31
N ASN A 274 -17.82 12.90 11.36
CA ASN A 274 -18.86 13.01 12.38
C ASN A 274 -20.19 12.58 11.77
N PHE A 275 -20.89 11.67 12.44
CA PHE A 275 -22.26 11.28 12.10
C PHE A 275 -23.23 12.13 12.88
N LEU A 276 -24.15 12.76 12.16
CA LEU A 276 -25.16 13.62 12.74
C LEU A 276 -26.34 12.76 13.19
N ASN A 277 -26.88 13.08 14.36
CA ASN A 277 -28.14 12.50 14.80
C ASN A 277 -29.27 13.08 13.92
N THR A 278 -30.07 12.20 13.33
CA THR A 278 -31.37 12.54 12.74
C THR A 278 -32.38 12.88 13.82
#